data_AF-A0A6G2DG73-F1
#
_entry.id   AF-A0A6G2DG73-F1
#
_cell.length_a   1.000
_cell.length_b   1.000
_cell.length_c   1.000
_cell.angle_alpha   90.00
_cell.angle_beta   90.00
_cell.angle_gamma   90.00
#
_symmetry.space_group_name_H-M   'P 1'
#
loop_
_entity.id
_entity.type
_entity.pdbx_description
1 polymer ?
#
loop_
_entity_poly.entity_id
_entity_poly.type
_entity_poly.pdbx_seq_one_letter_code
_entity_poly.pdbx_strand_id
1 'polypeptide(L)'
;MEDAFRAPSAGPEQTGRMTFNDVVGKTGLMLVLVVVAGAVGWFSPGLMIIGAIAGLVLGLVNAFKREPSPVLIMAYAVAQGLFLG
;
A
#
# COMPACT_ATOMS: atom_id res chain seq x y z
N MET A 1 24.24 4.85 36.38
CA MET A 1 23.08 4.06 35.87
C MET A 1 21.84 4.95 35.70
N GLU A 2 21.88 6.22 36.11
CA GLU A 2 20.79 7.20 35.90
C GLU A 2 20.51 7.61 34.44
N ASP A 3 21.50 7.57 33.53
CA ASP A 3 21.31 8.08 32.17
C ASP A 3 20.30 7.27 31.33
N ALA A 4 20.17 5.97 31.60
CA ALA A 4 19.19 5.11 30.92
C ALA A 4 17.72 5.43 31.30
N PHE A 5 17.49 6.04 32.47
CA PHE A 5 16.17 6.44 32.94
C PHE A 5 15.78 7.86 32.51
N ARG A 6 16.75 8.66 32.06
CA ARG A 6 16.54 10.03 31.56
C ARG A 6 16.29 10.09 30.04
N ALA A 7 16.43 8.95 29.36
CA ALA A 7 16.18 8.85 27.93
C ALA A 7 14.69 9.10 27.61
N PRO A 8 14.38 9.92 26.59
CA PRO A 8 13.01 10.15 26.14
C PRO A 8 12.27 8.83 25.86
N SER A 9 10.99 8.77 26.22
CA SER A 9 10.15 7.59 25.95
C SER A 9 10.16 7.27 24.46
N ALA A 10 10.41 6.01 24.11
CA ALA A 10 10.49 5.54 22.72
C ALA A 10 9.23 5.94 21.93
N GLY A 11 9.42 6.61 20.79
CA GLY A 11 8.35 7.09 19.93
C GLY A 11 7.56 5.96 19.26
N PRO A 12 6.42 6.27 18.62
CA PRO A 12 5.63 5.29 17.90
C PRO A 12 6.42 4.53 16.82
N GLU A 13 7.39 5.17 16.15
CA GLU A 13 8.24 4.50 15.15
C GLU A 13 9.20 3.49 15.79
N GLN A 14 9.65 3.74 17.01
CA GLN A 14 10.62 2.92 17.73
C GLN A 14 9.95 1.72 18.45
N THR A 15 8.65 1.82 18.71
CA THR A 15 7.88 0.79 19.41
C THR A 15 7.10 -0.14 18.48
N GLY A 16 7.11 0.13 17.17
CA GLY A 16 6.38 -0.65 16.16
C GLY A 16 4.86 -0.52 16.28
N ARG A 17 4.36 0.51 16.97
CA ARG A 17 2.93 0.72 17.24
C ARG A 17 2.35 1.63 16.18
N MET A 18 1.50 1.10 15.30
CA MET A 18 0.75 1.93 14.37
C MET A 18 -0.23 2.83 15.14
N THR A 19 -0.14 4.14 14.90
CA THR A 19 -1.12 5.11 15.40
C THR A 19 -2.31 5.18 14.44
N PHE A 20 -3.47 5.63 14.93
CA PHE A 20 -4.64 5.87 14.07
C PHE A 20 -4.29 6.78 12.88
N ASN A 21 -3.49 7.82 13.12
CA ASN A 21 -3.04 8.73 12.07
C ASN A 21 -2.19 8.02 11.01
N ASP A 22 -1.35 7.05 11.39
CA ASP A 22 -0.57 6.25 10.44
C ASP A 22 -1.45 5.31 9.60
N VAL A 23 -2.49 4.72 10.21
CA VAL A 23 -3.49 3.92 9.48
C VAL A 23 -4.20 4.78 8.44
N VAL A 24 -4.72 5.94 8.85
CA VAL A 24 -5.43 6.89 7.98
C VAL A 24 -4.52 7.37 6.84
N GLY A 25 -3.26 7.67 7.14
CA GLY A 25 -2.28 8.07 6.14
C GLY A 25 -2.02 6.97 5.11
N LYS A 26 -1.81 5.73 5.54
CA LYS A 26 -1.57 4.59 4.63
C LYS A 26 -2.78 4.26 3.76
N THR A 27 -3.98 4.21 4.34
CA THR A 27 -5.20 3.95 3.56
C THR A 27 -5.49 5.08 2.58
N GLY A 28 -5.29 6.33 2.99
CA GLY A 28 -5.39 7.50 2.11
C GLY A 28 -4.39 7.43 0.95
N LEU A 29 -3.13 7.09 1.22
CA LEU A 29 -2.10 6.90 0.21
C LEU A 29 -2.48 5.83 -0.82
N MET A 30 -2.99 4.69 -0.36
CA MET A 30 -3.45 3.60 -1.24
C MET A 30 -4.62 4.05 -2.13
N LEU A 31 -5.56 4.81 -1.58
CA LEU A 31 -6.68 5.39 -2.34
C LEU A 31 -6.19 6.35 -3.43
N VAL A 32 -5.28 7.27 -3.09
CA VAL A 32 -4.68 8.21 -4.06
C VAL A 32 -3.97 7.44 -5.17
N LEU A 33 -3.22 6.39 -4.84
CA LEU A 33 -2.54 5.54 -5.82
C LEU A 33 -3.52 4.90 -6.81
N VAL A 34 -4.62 4.33 -6.33
CA VAL A 34 -5.65 3.71 -7.18
C VAL A 34 -6.26 4.75 -8.11
N VAL A 35 -6.62 5.93 -7.59
CA VAL A 35 -7.25 7.00 -8.38
C VAL A 35 -6.31 7.54 -9.45
N VAL A 36 -5.04 7.77 -9.12
CA VAL A 36 -4.04 8.22 -10.11
C VAL A 36 -3.83 7.18 -11.20
N ALA A 37 -3.72 5.89 -10.83
CA ALA A 37 -3.60 4.82 -11.79
C ALA A 37 -4.86 4.66 -12.67
N GLY A 38 -6.06 4.80 -12.09
CA GLY A 38 -7.31 4.77 -12.85
C GLY A 38 -7.46 5.96 -13.80
N ALA A 39 -7.05 7.17 -13.38
CA ALA A 39 -7.03 8.31 -14.28
C ALA A 39 -6.13 8.06 -15.51
N VAL A 40 -5.02 7.33 -15.36
CA VAL A 40 -4.16 6.91 -16.48
C VAL A 40 -4.83 5.83 -17.33
N GLY A 41 -5.48 4.84 -16.71
CA GLY A 41 -6.23 3.78 -17.39
C GLY A 41 -7.32 4.32 -18.31
N TRP A 42 -8.02 5.35 -17.86
CA TRP A 42 -9.11 6.00 -18.60
C TRP A 42 -8.72 6.51 -19.99
N PHE A 43 -7.48 6.94 -20.17
CA PHE A 43 -7.00 7.42 -21.48
C PHE A 43 -6.60 6.30 -22.43
N SER A 44 -6.43 5.08 -21.95
CA SER A 44 -5.98 3.94 -22.75
C SER A 44 -6.71 2.65 -22.34
N PRO A 45 -7.88 2.37 -22.92
CA PRO A 45 -8.72 1.21 -22.58
C PRO A 45 -8.02 -0.15 -22.72
N GLY A 46 -6.94 -0.23 -23.53
CA GLY A 46 -6.13 -1.44 -23.64
C GLY A 46 -5.34 -1.79 -22.37
N LEU A 47 -5.11 -0.81 -21.48
CA LEU A 47 -4.46 -1.02 -20.18
C LEU A 47 -5.35 -1.79 -19.21
N MET A 48 -6.67 -1.78 -19.41
CA MET A 48 -7.64 -2.51 -18.57
C MET A 48 -7.32 -4.01 -18.53
N ILE A 49 -7.04 -4.63 -19.68
CA ILE A 49 -6.71 -6.05 -19.76
C ILE A 49 -5.38 -6.34 -19.05
N ILE A 50 -4.40 -5.44 -19.21
CA ILE A 50 -3.10 -5.56 -18.54
C ILE A 50 -3.26 -5.41 -17.02
N GLY A 51 -4.06 -4.44 -16.57
CA GLY A 51 -4.42 -4.23 -15.18
C GLY A 51 -5.17 -5.43 -14.57
N ALA A 52 -6.08 -6.04 -15.32
CA ALA A 52 -6.80 -7.24 -14.91
C ALA A 52 -5.85 -8.42 -14.65
N ILE A 53 -4.96 -8.69 -15.60
CA ILE A 53 -3.99 -9.80 -15.51
C ILE A 53 -2.98 -9.52 -14.39
N ALA A 54 -2.40 -8.31 -14.35
CA ALA A 54 -1.45 -7.92 -13.33
C ALA A 54 -2.07 -7.94 -11.92
N GLY A 55 -3.30 -7.44 -11.80
CA GLY A 55 -4.07 -7.44 -10.55
C GLY A 55 -4.38 -8.86 -10.07
N LEU A 56 -4.77 -9.76 -10.97
CA LEU A 56 -5.00 -11.17 -10.64
C LEU A 56 -3.71 -11.84 -10.14
N VAL A 57 -2.61 -11.69 -10.88
CA VAL A 57 -1.31 -12.29 -10.50
C VAL A 57 -0.82 -11.74 -9.17
N LEU A 58 -0.84 -10.42 -8.99
CA LEU A 58 -0.41 -9.78 -7.74
C LEU A 58 -1.34 -10.14 -6.58
N GLY A 59 -2.65 -10.25 -6.81
CA GLY A 59 -3.63 -10.70 -5.82
C GLY A 59 -3.36 -12.14 -5.36
N LEU A 60 -3.09 -13.05 -6.30
CA LEU A 60 -2.70 -14.43 -6.00
C LEU A 60 -1.38 -14.49 -5.23
N VAL A 61 -0.36 -13.74 -5.67
CA VAL A 61 0.93 -13.66 -4.96
C VAL A 61 0.73 -13.14 -3.54
N ASN A 62 -0.10 -12.12 -3.35
CA ASN A 62 -0.38 -11.56 -2.03
C ASN A 62 -1.15 -12.56 -1.14
N ALA A 63 -2.07 -13.34 -1.72
CA ALA A 63 -2.84 -14.37 -1.00
C ALA A 63 -1.97 -15.55 -0.53
N PHE A 64 -0.98 -15.97 -1.32
CA PHE A 64 -0.06 -17.04 -0.94
C PHE A 64 1.11 -16.57 -0.08
N LYS A 65 1.33 -15.25 0.05
CA LYS A 65 2.44 -14.72 0.83
C LYS A 65 2.10 -14.70 2.33
N ARG A 66 2.93 -15.37 3.13
CA ARG A 66 2.76 -15.51 4.58
C ARG A 66 2.85 -14.20 5.35
N GLU A 67 3.61 -13.24 4.82
CA GLU A 67 3.77 -11.90 5.40
C GLU A 67 3.37 -10.84 4.36
N PRO A 68 2.40 -9.96 4.67
CA PRO A 68 2.00 -8.89 3.77
C PRO A 68 3.22 -8.01 3.44
N SER A 69 3.53 -7.84 2.16
CA SER A 69 4.57 -6.89 1.74
C SER A 69 3.92 -5.56 1.39
N PRO A 70 4.34 -4.43 2.00
CA PRO A 70 3.86 -3.10 1.62
C PRO A 70 4.04 -2.82 0.13
N VAL A 71 5.16 -3.26 -0.45
CA VAL A 71 5.47 -3.07 -1.88
C VAL A 71 4.50 -3.82 -2.77
N LEU A 72 4.14 -5.06 -2.43
CA LEU A 72 3.18 -5.86 -3.21
C LEU A 72 1.78 -5.25 -3.13
N ILE A 73 1.39 -4.72 -1.98
CA ILE A 73 0.09 -4.06 -1.80
C ILE A 73 0.02 -2.79 -2.65
N MET A 74 1.09 -1.99 -2.68
CA MET A 74 1.15 -0.78 -3.51
C MET A 74 1.14 -1.13 -5.00
N ALA A 75 1.88 -2.14 -5.44
CA ALA A 75 1.86 -2.61 -6.82
C ALA A 75 0.47 -3.13 -7.23
N TYR A 76 -0.19 -3.88 -6.34
CA TYR A 76 -1.56 -4.35 -6.54
C TYR A 76 -2.55 -3.19 -6.66
N ALA A 77 -2.42 -2.15 -5.83
CA ALA A 77 -3.26 -0.95 -5.90
C ALA A 77 -3.13 -0.22 -7.25
N VAL A 78 -1.92 -0.12 -7.80
CA VAL A 78 -1.71 0.44 -9.14
C VAL A 78 -2.37 -0.41 -10.22
N ALA A 79 -2.19 -1.74 -10.16
CA ALA A 79 -2.79 -2.65 -11.13
C ALA A 79 -4.34 -2.61 -11.08
N GLN A 80 -4.91 -2.51 -9.88
CA GLN A 80 -6.35 -2.33 -9.69
C GLN A 80 -6.84 -0.98 -10.22
N GLY A 81 -6.09 0.10 -10.01
CA GLY A 81 -6.41 1.40 -10.61
C GLY A 81 -6.46 1.32 -12.14
N LEU A 82 -5.43 0.73 -12.76
CA LEU A 82 -5.38 0.54 -14.22
C LEU A 82 -6.47 -0.39 -14.77
N PHE A 83 -7.01 -1.29 -13.95
CA PHE A 83 -8.13 -2.17 -14.33
C PHE A 83 -9.49 -1.46 -14.26
N LEU A 84 -9.66 -0.55 -13.30
CA LEU A 84 -10.93 0.16 -13.06
C LEU A 84 -11.08 1.43 -13.91
N GLY A 85 -9.97 2.05 -14.28
CA GLY A 85 -9.91 3.25 -15.12
C GLY A 85 -9.88 2.92 -16.59
#